data_AF-A0AA38GTX7-F1
#
_entry.id   AF-A0AA38GTX7-F1
#
_cell.length_a   1.000
_cell.length_b   1.000
_cell.length_c   1.000
_cell.angle_alpha   90.00
_cell.angle_beta   90.00
_cell.angle_gamma   90.00
#
_symmetry.space_group_name_H-M   'P 1'
#
loop_
_entity.id
_entity.type
_entity.pdbx_description
1 polymer ?
#
loop_
_entity_poly.entity_id
_entity_poly.type
_entity_poly.pdbx_seq_one_letter_code
_entity_poly.pdbx_strand_id
1 'polypeptide(L)'
;VWELVYAKDGSVKETISAMQLKGHKSAVSWLCFTSDSERIITASKDGSMRVWNINVRYHLDEDPKCLKVFPIPLHNEKGSFMHYDRLSLSPDDKIIAASHGSVLQWLSFETGEVLDTADKAHDADITCMAWAPQQIASENVLTTILATCGNDKKVKLWAAPKSLSR
;
A
#
# COMPACT_ATOMS: atom_id res chain seq x y z
N VAL A 1 1.94 -17.28 3.30
CA VAL A 1 1.87 -17.94 4.61
C VAL A 1 3.10 -18.81 4.79
N TRP A 2 3.82 -18.55 5.88
CA TRP A 2 4.80 -19.47 6.42
C TRP A 2 4.26 -19.96 7.75
N GLU A 3 4.25 -21.27 7.98
CA GLU A 3 3.73 -21.86 9.21
C GLU A 3 4.86 -22.46 10.02
N LEU A 4 4.86 -22.20 11.32
CA LEU A 4 5.78 -22.83 12.25
C LEU A 4 5.20 -24.18 12.68
N VAL A 5 5.97 -25.24 12.51
CA VAL A 5 5.66 -26.58 13.01
C VAL A 5 6.39 -26.76 14.33
N TYR A 6 5.64 -27.08 15.37
CA TYR A 6 6.15 -27.22 16.74
C TYR A 6 6.38 -28.69 17.11
N ALA A 7 7.45 -28.96 17.87
CA ALA A 7 7.68 -30.26 18.50
C ALA A 7 6.81 -30.43 19.77
N LYS A 8 6.79 -31.64 20.34
CA LYS A 8 5.99 -31.96 21.53
C LYS A 8 6.39 -31.14 22.77
N ASP A 9 7.63 -30.67 22.83
CA ASP A 9 8.15 -29.82 23.89
C ASP A 9 7.86 -28.32 23.67
N GLY A 10 7.15 -27.96 22.60
CA GLY A 10 6.81 -26.58 22.24
C GLY A 10 7.89 -25.82 21.48
N SER A 11 9.05 -26.42 21.21
CA SER A 11 10.08 -25.81 20.36
C SER A 11 9.67 -25.77 18.89
N VAL A 12 10.14 -24.76 18.13
CA VAL A 12 9.95 -24.74 16.67
C VAL A 12 10.84 -25.82 16.06
N LYS A 13 10.21 -26.80 15.41
CA LYS A 13 10.88 -27.90 14.72
C LYS A 13 11.29 -27.49 13.31
N GLU A 14 10.36 -26.91 12.56
CA GLU A 14 10.55 -26.51 11.17
C GLU A 14 9.58 -25.39 10.78
N THR A 15 9.90 -24.68 9.70
CA THR A 15 9.02 -23.67 9.10
C THR A 15 8.66 -24.12 7.70
N ILE A 16 7.37 -24.23 7.39
CA ILE A 16 6.87 -24.63 6.07
C ILE A 16 6.38 -23.42 5.28
N SER A 17 6.64 -23.40 3.97
CA SER A 17 6.13 -22.37 3.05
C SER A 17 4.80 -22.82 2.45
N ALA A 18 3.68 -22.42 3.06
CA ALA A 18 2.35 -22.81 2.62
C ALA A 18 1.76 -21.92 1.52
N MET A 19 2.17 -20.64 1.43
CA MET A 19 1.67 -19.72 0.39
C MET A 19 2.66 -18.59 0.13
N GLN A 20 2.86 -18.23 -1.14
CA GLN A 20 3.73 -17.11 -1.53
C GLN A 20 3.11 -16.31 -2.69
N LEU A 21 3.18 -14.98 -2.62
CA LEU A 21 2.79 -14.10 -3.71
C LEU A 21 3.95 -14.03 -4.72
N LYS A 22 3.82 -14.75 -5.83
CA LYS A 22 4.85 -14.83 -6.89
C LYS A 22 4.49 -13.91 -8.04
N GLY A 23 5.44 -13.09 -8.51
CA GLY A 23 5.27 -12.34 -9.76
C GLY A 23 6.04 -11.03 -9.88
N HIS A 24 6.42 -10.40 -8.76
CA HIS A 24 7.33 -9.26 -8.80
C HIS A 24 8.72 -9.68 -9.31
N LYS A 25 9.34 -8.81 -10.11
CA LYS A 25 10.64 -9.07 -10.76
C LYS A 25 11.82 -8.40 -10.05
N SER A 26 11.55 -7.69 -8.96
CA SER A 26 12.52 -6.97 -8.15
C SER A 26 12.04 -6.90 -6.70
N ALA A 27 12.78 -6.21 -5.83
CA ALA A 27 12.47 -6.07 -4.42
C ALA A 27 11.10 -5.41 -4.22
N VAL A 28 10.23 -6.09 -3.45
CA VAL A 28 9.00 -5.49 -2.91
C VAL A 28 9.40 -4.49 -1.84
N SER A 29 9.06 -3.22 -2.05
CA SER A 29 9.45 -2.12 -1.16
C SER A 29 8.44 -1.90 -0.05
N TRP A 30 7.15 -2.16 -0.29
CA TRP A 30 6.08 -2.00 0.69
C TRP A 30 4.84 -2.82 0.37
N LEU A 31 3.96 -2.98 1.37
CA LEU A 31 2.65 -3.64 1.22
C LEU A 31 1.62 -3.08 2.22
N CYS A 32 0.34 -3.25 1.93
CA CYS A 32 -0.75 -3.08 2.88
C CYS A 32 -1.96 -3.96 2.55
N PHE A 33 -2.72 -4.34 3.56
CA PHE A 33 -3.97 -5.09 3.41
C PHE A 33 -5.14 -4.16 3.10
N THR A 34 -6.15 -4.68 2.42
CA THR A 34 -7.48 -4.08 2.35
C THR A 34 -8.21 -4.25 3.68
N SER A 35 -9.21 -3.41 3.93
CA SER A 35 -10.03 -3.44 5.15
C SER A 35 -10.76 -4.77 5.36
N ASP A 36 -11.13 -5.45 4.26
CA ASP A 36 -11.74 -6.78 4.26
C ASP A 36 -10.76 -7.94 4.62
N SER A 37 -9.46 -7.66 4.70
CA SER A 37 -8.38 -8.66 4.91
C SER A 37 -8.30 -9.77 3.84
N GLU A 38 -9.01 -9.64 2.72
CA GLU A 38 -9.02 -10.62 1.64
C GLU A 38 -7.99 -10.31 0.54
N ARG A 39 -7.54 -9.05 0.49
CA ARG A 39 -6.58 -8.59 -0.50
C ARG A 39 -5.40 -7.87 0.14
N ILE A 40 -4.33 -7.81 -0.64
CA ILE A 40 -3.11 -7.08 -0.31
C ILE A 40 -2.65 -6.32 -1.56
N ILE A 41 -2.24 -5.08 -1.37
CA ILE A 41 -1.53 -4.31 -2.38
C ILE A 41 -0.05 -4.28 -2.03
N THR A 42 0.79 -4.39 -3.06
CA THR A 42 2.26 -4.43 -2.95
C THR A 42 2.86 -3.44 -3.93
N ALA A 43 3.94 -2.77 -3.55
CA ALA A 43 4.77 -1.95 -4.44
C ALA A 43 6.16 -2.58 -4.59
N SER A 44 6.76 -2.44 -5.77
CA SER A 44 8.05 -3.04 -6.06
C SER A 44 8.95 -2.12 -6.86
N LYS A 45 10.27 -2.35 -6.71
CA LYS A 45 11.32 -1.74 -7.53
C LYS A 45 11.33 -2.25 -8.97
N ASP A 46 10.40 -3.14 -9.34
CA ASP A 46 10.16 -3.51 -10.74
C ASP A 46 9.26 -2.51 -11.49
N GLY A 47 8.85 -1.43 -10.81
CA GLY A 47 8.02 -0.37 -11.39
C GLY A 47 6.54 -0.68 -11.39
N SER A 48 6.11 -1.72 -10.67
CA SER A 48 4.70 -2.09 -10.57
C SER A 48 4.18 -2.09 -9.14
N MET A 49 2.88 -1.78 -9.03
CA MET A 49 2.04 -2.13 -7.92
C MET A 49 1.15 -3.30 -8.30
N ARG A 50 0.92 -4.23 -7.38
CA ARG A 50 0.07 -5.40 -7.61
C ARG A 50 -0.96 -5.56 -6.52
N VAL A 51 -2.19 -5.88 -6.92
CA VAL A 51 -3.29 -6.24 -6.01
C VAL A 51 -3.47 -7.76 -6.08
N TRP A 52 -3.45 -8.42 -4.93
CA TRP A 52 -3.56 -9.86 -4.82
C TRP A 52 -4.79 -10.24 -4.04
N ASN A 53 -5.50 -11.28 -4.48
CA ASN A 53 -6.42 -12.02 -3.63
C ASN A 53 -5.62 -13.05 -2.82
N ILE A 54 -5.76 -12.97 -1.51
CA ILE A 54 -5.13 -13.88 -0.54
C ILE A 54 -6.16 -14.71 0.24
N ASN A 55 -7.46 -14.45 0.07
CA ASN A 55 -8.52 -15.31 0.57
C ASN A 55 -8.64 -16.55 -0.32
N VAL A 56 -7.71 -17.48 -0.13
CA VAL A 56 -7.60 -18.75 -0.86
C VAL A 56 -7.48 -19.90 0.12
N ARG A 57 -7.86 -21.10 -0.30
CA ARG A 57 -7.71 -22.32 0.51
C ARG A 57 -6.27 -22.82 0.40
N TYR A 58 -5.32 -22.08 0.97
CA TYR A 58 -3.90 -22.37 0.82
C TYR A 58 -3.48 -23.74 1.41
N HIS A 59 -4.25 -24.29 2.36
CA HIS A 59 -4.05 -25.64 2.89
C HIS A 59 -4.41 -26.76 1.88
N LEU A 60 -5.12 -26.41 0.82
CA LEU A 60 -5.46 -27.28 -0.31
C LEU A 60 -4.62 -26.94 -1.55
N ASP A 61 -3.46 -26.32 -1.34
CA ASP A 61 -2.54 -25.86 -2.39
C ASP A 61 -3.18 -24.88 -3.40
N GLU A 62 -4.22 -24.14 -2.99
CA GLU A 62 -4.78 -23.08 -3.82
C GLU A 62 -3.85 -21.85 -3.84
N ASP A 63 -3.34 -21.51 -5.02
CA ASP A 63 -2.47 -20.37 -5.20
C ASP A 63 -3.21 -19.02 -5.05
N PRO A 64 -2.58 -18.00 -4.44
CA PRO A 64 -3.09 -16.64 -4.41
C PRO A 64 -3.08 -16.04 -5.82
N LYS A 65 -4.07 -15.20 -6.12
CA LYS A 65 -4.28 -14.67 -7.48
C LYS A 65 -3.87 -13.21 -7.57
N CYS A 66 -2.99 -12.87 -8.52
CA CYS A 66 -2.74 -11.47 -8.89
C CYS A 66 -3.96 -10.95 -9.65
N LEU A 67 -4.74 -10.06 -9.03
CA LEU A 67 -5.96 -9.51 -9.62
C LEU A 67 -5.66 -8.37 -10.59
N LYS A 68 -4.75 -7.47 -10.19
CA LYS A 68 -4.39 -6.27 -10.95
C LYS A 68 -2.89 -6.01 -10.90
N VAL A 69 -2.38 -5.40 -11.96
CA VAL A 69 -1.01 -4.89 -12.06
C VAL A 69 -1.09 -3.47 -12.57
N PHE A 70 -0.66 -2.51 -11.77
CA PHE A 70 -0.58 -1.10 -12.13
C PHE A 70 0.89 -0.70 -12.30
N PRO A 71 1.25 0.05 -13.35
CA PRO A 71 2.55 0.70 -13.37
C PRO A 71 2.60 1.78 -12.27
N ILE A 72 3.75 1.97 -11.64
CA ILE A 72 3.97 3.12 -10.76
C ILE A 72 4.02 4.38 -11.64
N PRO A 73 3.09 5.33 -11.45
CA PRO A 73 2.98 6.50 -12.32
C PRO A 73 4.07 7.55 -12.07
N LEU A 74 4.86 7.41 -11.00
CA LEU A 74 5.93 8.33 -10.65
C LEU A 74 7.19 8.06 -11.49
N HIS A 75 7.72 9.10 -12.11
CA HIS A 75 8.91 9.05 -12.94
C HIS A 75 9.92 10.10 -12.49
N ASN A 76 11.22 9.80 -12.63
CA ASN A 76 12.26 10.80 -12.42
C ASN A 76 12.38 11.75 -13.64
N GLU A 77 13.23 12.76 -13.54
CA GLU A 77 13.48 13.73 -14.62
C GLU A 77 13.93 13.10 -15.94
N LYS A 78 14.47 11.88 -15.90
CA LYS A 78 14.92 11.12 -17.08
C LYS A 78 13.84 10.19 -17.62
N GLY A 79 12.62 10.25 -17.09
CA GLY A 79 11.49 9.41 -17.50
C GLY A 79 11.59 7.96 -17.06
N SER A 80 12.54 7.60 -16.18
CA SER A 80 12.57 6.26 -15.59
C SER A 80 11.59 6.19 -14.43
N PHE A 81 10.83 5.10 -14.33
CA PHE A 81 9.92 4.89 -13.22
C PHE A 81 10.68 4.93 -11.88
N MET A 82 10.03 5.50 -10.88
CA MET A 82 10.49 5.47 -9.50
C MET A 82 9.80 4.31 -8.76
N HIS A 83 10.05 4.17 -7.46
CA HIS A 83 9.38 3.17 -6.62
C HIS A 83 8.73 3.86 -5.44
N TYR A 84 7.66 3.28 -4.90
CA TYR A 84 7.09 3.79 -3.67
C TYR A 84 7.78 3.17 -2.45
N ASP A 85 8.12 4.00 -1.47
CA ASP A 85 8.72 3.60 -0.20
C ASP A 85 7.66 3.21 0.83
N ARG A 86 6.45 3.78 0.71
CA ARG A 86 5.30 3.49 1.58
C ARG A 86 4.03 3.46 0.75
N LEU A 87 3.11 2.57 1.14
CA LEU A 87 1.72 2.53 0.72
C LEU A 87 0.82 2.54 1.95
N SER A 88 -0.34 3.17 1.86
CA SER A 88 -1.39 3.11 2.88
C SER A 88 -2.76 3.21 2.22
N LEU A 89 -3.65 2.26 2.49
CA LEU A 89 -5.02 2.27 1.97
C LEU A 89 -5.94 3.09 2.88
N SER A 90 -6.82 3.89 2.28
CA SER A 90 -7.87 4.58 3.01
C SER A 90 -8.81 3.58 3.69
N PRO A 91 -9.50 3.95 4.79
CA PRO A 91 -10.34 3.02 5.54
C PRO A 91 -11.49 2.41 4.73
N ASP A 92 -11.89 3.04 3.63
CA ASP A 92 -12.91 2.57 2.70
C ASP A 92 -12.36 1.84 1.46
N ASP A 93 -11.05 1.56 1.43
CA ASP A 93 -10.30 0.92 0.34
C ASP A 93 -10.43 1.60 -1.04
N LYS A 94 -10.76 2.89 -1.10
CA LYS A 94 -10.91 3.61 -2.38
C LYS A 94 -9.63 4.30 -2.83
N ILE A 95 -8.80 4.75 -1.89
CA ILE A 95 -7.65 5.60 -2.16
C ILE A 95 -6.39 4.95 -1.60
N ILE A 96 -5.35 4.88 -2.41
CA ILE A 96 -4.01 4.52 -1.98
C ILE A 96 -3.21 5.81 -1.79
N ALA A 97 -2.72 6.06 -0.58
CA ALA A 97 -1.64 7.02 -0.36
C ALA A 97 -0.31 6.31 -0.60
N ALA A 98 0.54 6.90 -1.44
CA ALA A 98 1.84 6.35 -1.81
C ALA A 98 2.91 7.44 -1.69
N SER A 99 4.08 7.11 -1.12
CA SER A 99 5.17 8.08 -0.99
C SER A 99 6.45 7.61 -1.66
N HIS A 100 7.23 8.55 -2.18
CA HIS A 100 8.62 8.36 -2.58
C HIS A 100 9.45 9.56 -2.15
N GLY A 101 10.42 9.37 -1.24
CA GLY A 101 11.13 10.49 -0.62
C GLY A 101 10.16 11.52 -0.02
N SER A 102 10.21 12.77 -0.49
CA SER A 102 9.31 13.86 -0.08
C SER A 102 7.97 13.94 -0.81
N VAL A 103 7.78 13.12 -1.86
CA VAL A 103 6.59 13.14 -2.71
C VAL A 103 5.49 12.30 -2.07
N LEU A 104 4.27 12.80 -2.11
CA LEU A 104 3.05 12.08 -1.74
C LEU A 104 2.08 12.06 -2.92
N GLN A 105 1.55 10.89 -3.27
CA GLN A 105 0.51 10.73 -4.28
C GLN A 105 -0.70 10.02 -3.71
N TRP A 106 -1.87 10.39 -4.20
CA TRP A 106 -3.12 9.68 -3.99
C TRP A 106 -3.49 8.99 -5.29
N LEU A 107 -3.74 7.68 -5.23
CA LEU A 107 -4.12 6.87 -6.38
C LEU A 107 -5.50 6.26 -6.14
N SER A 108 -6.26 6.06 -7.20
CA SER A 108 -7.47 5.23 -7.16
C SER A 108 -7.07 3.78 -6.94
N PHE A 109 -7.62 3.11 -5.92
CA PHE A 109 -7.40 1.68 -5.72
C PHE A 109 -7.97 0.84 -6.87
N GLU A 110 -9.06 1.32 -7.49
CA GLU A 110 -9.73 0.59 -8.55
C GLU A 110 -8.96 0.65 -9.87
N THR A 111 -8.42 1.81 -10.23
CA THR A 111 -7.81 2.05 -11.55
C THR A 111 -6.29 2.21 -11.53
N GLY A 112 -5.70 2.48 -10.37
CA GLY A 112 -4.28 2.84 -10.24
C GLY A 112 -3.94 4.24 -10.76
N GLU A 113 -4.94 5.01 -11.21
CA GLU A 113 -4.74 6.37 -11.71
C GLU A 113 -4.43 7.34 -10.57
N VAL A 114 -3.58 8.33 -10.86
CA VAL A 114 -3.26 9.41 -9.94
C VAL A 114 -4.46 10.34 -9.79
N LEU A 115 -4.96 10.47 -8.56
CA LEU A 115 -5.99 11.41 -8.16
C LEU A 115 -5.41 12.78 -7.86
N ASP A 116 -4.28 12.82 -7.14
CA ASP A 116 -3.58 14.06 -6.79
C ASP A 116 -2.10 13.79 -6.44
N THR A 117 -1.27 14.82 -6.47
CA THR A 117 0.17 14.76 -6.16
C THR A 117 0.62 16.00 -5.38
N ALA A 118 1.36 15.77 -4.30
CA ALA A 118 2.11 16.78 -3.57
C ALA A 118 3.61 16.50 -3.71
N ASP A 119 4.26 17.14 -4.69
CA ASP A 119 5.68 16.93 -5.02
C ASP A 119 6.64 17.26 -3.86
N LYS A 120 6.25 18.22 -3.02
CA LYS A 120 6.98 18.62 -1.81
C LYS A 120 6.07 18.51 -0.60
N ALA A 121 5.51 17.32 -0.40
CA ALA A 121 4.70 17.06 0.76
C ALA A 121 5.49 17.29 2.06
N HIS A 122 6.78 17.00 2.09
CA HIS A 122 7.71 17.35 3.18
C HIS A 122 9.01 17.99 2.63
N ASP A 123 9.79 18.67 3.48
CA ASP A 123 11.10 19.24 3.09
C ASP A 123 12.24 18.20 3.14
N ALA A 124 11.90 16.96 3.50
CA ALA A 124 12.76 15.78 3.53
C ALA A 124 11.87 14.52 3.40
N ASP A 125 12.46 13.33 3.47
CA ASP A 125 11.74 12.07 3.27
C ASP A 125 10.57 11.87 4.23
N ILE A 126 9.45 11.41 3.69
CA ILE A 126 8.31 10.91 4.45
C ILE A 126 8.70 9.56 5.05
N THR A 127 8.57 9.45 6.37
CA THR A 127 8.98 8.26 7.13
C THR A 127 7.80 7.36 7.47
N CYS A 128 6.61 7.94 7.67
CA CYS A 128 5.38 7.22 8.00
C CYS A 128 4.13 7.94 7.47
N MET A 129 3.07 7.15 7.29
CA MET A 129 1.75 7.61 6.86
C MET A 129 0.68 6.84 7.63
N ALA A 130 -0.38 7.52 8.07
CA ALA A 130 -1.50 6.90 8.76
C ALA A 130 -2.81 7.60 8.37
N TRP A 131 -3.77 6.82 7.86
CA TRP A 131 -5.12 7.31 7.63
C TRP A 131 -5.87 7.45 8.95
N ALA A 132 -6.66 8.52 9.09
CA ALA A 132 -7.65 8.61 10.15
C ALA A 132 -8.65 7.44 9.97
N PRO A 133 -8.96 6.68 11.03
CA PRO A 133 -9.81 5.49 10.92
C PRO A 133 -11.27 5.82 10.59
N GLN A 134 -11.67 7.08 10.81
CA GLN A 134 -12.99 7.60 10.49
C GLN A 134 -12.87 8.94 9.80
N GLN A 135 -13.88 9.29 9.01
CA GLN A 135 -13.97 10.61 8.40
C GLN A 135 -14.20 11.67 9.47
N ILE A 136 -13.55 12.81 9.31
CA ILE A 136 -13.75 13.96 10.18
C ILE A 136 -14.80 14.87 9.55
N ALA A 137 -15.84 15.18 10.32
CA ALA A 137 -16.87 16.12 9.91
C ALA A 137 -16.37 17.56 10.13
N SER A 138 -16.42 18.38 9.09
CA SER A 138 -16.22 19.82 9.17
C SER A 138 -17.31 20.50 8.33
N GLU A 139 -18.11 21.37 8.95
CA GLU A 139 -19.11 22.20 8.26
C GLU A 139 -20.00 21.40 7.26
N ASN A 140 -20.50 20.23 7.68
CA ASN A 140 -21.31 19.27 6.90
C ASN A 140 -20.57 18.51 5.77
N VAL A 141 -19.25 18.61 5.69
CA VAL A 141 -18.43 17.79 4.78
C VAL A 141 -17.69 16.74 5.58
N LEU A 142 -17.95 15.46 5.27
CA LEU A 142 -17.14 14.35 5.76
C LEU A 142 -15.86 14.26 4.94
N THR A 143 -14.72 14.33 5.63
CA THR A 143 -13.39 14.34 4.99
C THR A 143 -12.57 13.17 5.50
N THR A 144 -12.06 12.36 4.57
CA THR A 144 -11.02 11.37 4.89
C THR A 144 -9.69 12.09 5.05
N ILE A 145 -9.01 11.90 6.18
CA ILE A 145 -7.76 12.60 6.51
C ILE A 145 -6.59 11.60 6.51
N LEU A 146 -5.48 11.99 5.87
CA LEU A 146 -4.20 11.30 6.00
C LEU A 146 -3.25 12.13 6.86
N ALA A 147 -2.56 11.50 7.80
CA ALA A 147 -1.42 12.07 8.49
C ALA A 147 -0.11 11.55 7.89
N THR A 148 0.86 12.44 7.69
CA THR A 148 2.23 12.08 7.29
C THR A 148 3.24 12.70 8.24
N CYS A 149 4.38 12.03 8.44
CA CYS A 149 5.52 12.59 9.16
C CYS A 149 6.83 12.36 8.40
N GLY A 150 7.82 13.24 8.59
CA GLY A 150 9.06 13.20 7.83
C GLY A 150 10.29 13.66 8.60
N ASN A 151 11.45 13.48 7.98
CA ASN A 151 12.76 13.91 8.52
C ASN A 151 12.89 15.44 8.65
N ASP A 152 11.94 16.19 8.10
CA ASP A 152 11.82 17.64 8.25
C ASP A 152 11.23 18.08 9.60
N LYS A 153 11.03 17.13 10.52
CA LYS A 153 10.51 17.33 11.88
C LYS A 153 9.05 17.80 11.91
N LYS A 154 8.29 17.58 10.83
CA LYS A 154 6.88 17.98 10.72
C LYS A 154 5.96 16.77 10.71
N VAL A 155 4.75 17.00 11.21
CA VAL A 155 3.56 16.19 10.92
C VAL A 155 2.61 17.04 10.10
N LYS A 156 2.08 16.51 9.01
CA LYS A 156 1.12 17.20 8.15
C LYS A 156 -0.15 16.37 8.02
N LEU A 157 -1.28 17.06 7.96
CA LEU A 157 -2.60 16.47 7.75
C LEU A 157 -3.11 16.88 6.38
N TRP A 158 -3.67 15.91 5.66
CA TRP A 158 -4.11 16.08 4.29
C TRP A 158 -5.56 15.65 4.17
N ALA A 159 -6.41 16.53 3.64
CA ALA A 159 -7.71 16.13 3.13
C ALA A 159 -7.51 15.31 1.86
N ALA A 160 -8.02 14.08 1.84
CA ALA A 160 -7.92 13.23 0.67
C ALA A 160 -8.71 13.82 -0.51
N PRO A 161 -8.22 13.67 -1.75
CA PRO A 161 -9.02 13.98 -2.92
C PRO A 161 -10.26 13.08 -2.96
N LYS A 162 -11.34 13.56 -3.59
CA LYS A 162 -12.53 12.73 -3.78
C LYS A 162 -12.24 11.64 -4.81
N SER A 163 -12.39 10.38 -4.42
CA SER A 163 -12.47 9.28 -5.38
C SER A 163 -13.82 9.36 -6.09
N LEU A 164 -13.85 9.93 -7.29
CA LEU A 164 -15.02 9.86 -8.16
C LEU A 164 -15.16 8.41 -8.64
N SER A 165 -16.05 7.64 -8.01
CA SER A 165 -16.56 6.42 -8.65
C SER A 165 -17.38 6.86 -9.86
N ARG A 166 -16.95 6.51 -11.08
CA ARG A 166 -17.85 6.56 -12.23
C ARG A 166 -18.95 5.52 -12.10
#